data_AF-I1HQ68-F1
#
_entry.id   AF-I1HQ68-F1
#
_cell.length_a   1.000
_cell.length_b   1.000
_cell.length_c   1.000
_cell.angle_alpha   90.00
_cell.angle_beta   90.00
_cell.angle_gamma   90.00
#
_symmetry.space_group_name_H-M   'P 1'
#
loop_
_entity.id
_entity.type
_entity.pdbx_description
1 polymer ?
#
loop_
_entity_poly.entity_id
_entity_poly.type
_entity_poly.pdbx_seq_one_letter_code
_entity_poly.pdbx_strand_id
1 'polypeptide(L)'
;MLVSGRKGLLVLFASFVILSLVIPPSHGSSNSKEELDQSRNKTAHPLELMPKKSFQLKLHALFHWSSFGFLMPVGILLVRMSSKSKSGRCIRVLFYCHVISQIAAVLLATGGVALSVMNFENSFSNSHQRVGLALYGFMWLQPLIGFFRPERGVKARSLWYFSHWLLGVTVCATGIANVYTGLRTYHERTTKSVSLWTGLLTVEVSILAFLYLLIDRWSYMMKQGHLPVEQLRPTDNHRTYPTTLRKELGMVQE
;
A
#
# COMPACT_ATOMS: atom_id res chain seq x y z
N MET A 1 -25.54 7.55 16.17
CA MET A 1 -24.30 8.37 16.22
C MET A 1 -23.04 7.70 15.62
N LEU A 2 -22.84 6.37 15.72
CA LEU A 2 -21.59 5.68 15.31
C LEU A 2 -21.33 5.50 13.80
N VAL A 3 -22.34 5.64 12.94
CA VAL A 3 -22.16 5.53 11.46
C VAL A 3 -21.52 6.80 10.88
N SER A 4 -21.74 7.95 11.53
CA SER A 4 -21.21 9.24 11.07
C SER A 4 -19.69 9.35 11.24
N GLY A 5 -19.14 8.84 12.36
CA GLY A 5 -17.70 8.84 12.62
C GLY A 5 -16.89 7.96 11.65
N ARG A 6 -17.47 6.84 11.20
CA ARG A 6 -16.85 5.96 10.19
C ARG A 6 -16.73 6.63 8.82
N LYS A 7 -17.77 7.38 8.41
CA LYS A 7 -17.77 8.14 7.16
C LYS A 7 -16.80 9.32 7.23
N GLY A 8 -16.78 10.06 8.35
CA GLY A 8 -15.84 11.17 8.56
C GLY A 8 -14.38 10.72 8.54
N LEU A 9 -14.05 9.60 9.20
CA LEU A 9 -12.69 9.05 9.19
C LEU A 9 -12.26 8.56 7.80
N LEU A 10 -13.15 7.87 7.09
CA LEU A 10 -12.92 7.45 5.69
C LEU A 10 -12.70 8.64 4.75
N VAL A 11 -13.48 9.72 4.92
CA VAL A 11 -13.34 10.94 4.12
C VAL A 11 -12.03 11.64 4.43
N LEU A 12 -11.65 11.77 5.71
CA LEU A 12 -10.38 12.40 6.11
C LEU A 12 -9.14 11.64 5.59
N PHE A 13 -9.18 10.30 5.61
CA PHE A 13 -8.09 9.48 5.07
C PHE A 13 -8.08 9.43 3.55
N ALA A 14 -9.25 9.34 2.89
CA ALA A 14 -9.33 9.44 1.43
C ALA A 14 -8.86 10.82 0.95
N SER A 15 -9.24 11.89 1.65
CA SER A 15 -8.73 13.23 1.37
C SER A 15 -7.23 13.35 1.63
N PHE A 16 -6.66 12.66 2.62
CA PHE A 16 -5.21 12.67 2.84
C PHE A 16 -4.44 11.90 1.76
N VAL A 17 -4.96 10.75 1.30
CA VAL A 17 -4.38 10.00 0.18
C VAL A 17 -4.47 10.79 -1.13
N ILE A 18 -5.62 11.41 -1.39
CA ILE A 18 -5.82 12.27 -2.56
C ILE A 18 -4.93 13.51 -2.45
N LEU A 19 -4.85 14.17 -1.29
CA LEU A 19 -4.00 15.34 -1.07
C LEU A 19 -2.51 14.97 -1.22
N SER A 20 -2.09 13.79 -0.76
CA SER A 20 -0.70 13.32 -0.93
C SER A 20 -0.36 13.00 -2.40
N LEU A 21 -1.37 12.64 -3.22
CA LEU A 21 -1.20 12.37 -4.65
C LEU A 21 -1.42 13.63 -5.53
N VAL A 22 -2.12 14.64 -5.02
CA VAL A 22 -2.59 15.83 -5.76
C VAL A 22 -2.02 17.13 -5.18
N ILE A 23 -0.83 17.13 -4.57
CA ILE A 23 -0.08 18.38 -4.37
C ILE A 23 0.71 18.66 -5.67
N PRO A 24 0.23 19.53 -6.59
CA PRO A 24 1.09 20.13 -7.60
C PRO A 24 2.18 20.96 -6.90
N PRO A 25 3.34 21.20 -7.57
CA PRO A 25 4.33 22.12 -7.03
C PRO A 25 3.66 23.49 -6.86
N SER A 26 3.46 23.94 -5.61
CA SER A 26 3.06 25.31 -5.38
C SER A 26 4.21 26.19 -5.84
N HIS A 27 4.08 26.81 -7.02
CA HIS A 27 4.85 28.00 -7.35
C HIS A 27 4.39 29.11 -6.40
N GLY A 28 5.08 29.22 -5.26
CA GLY A 28 5.00 30.40 -4.42
C GLY A 28 5.60 31.57 -5.18
N SER A 29 4.74 32.32 -5.87
CA SER A 29 5.07 33.67 -6.32
C SER A 29 5.25 34.53 -5.08
N SER A 30 6.50 34.84 -4.75
CA SER A 30 6.83 35.95 -3.86
C SER A 30 7.68 36.92 -4.66
N ASN A 31 7.04 38.02 -5.05
CA ASN A 31 7.73 39.22 -5.51
C ASN A 31 8.49 39.81 -4.32
N SER A 32 9.81 39.75 -4.36
CA SER A 32 10.68 40.72 -3.69
C SER A 32 11.90 40.93 -4.57
N LYS A 33 11.83 41.98 -5.38
CA LYS A 33 13.00 42.58 -6.03
C LYS A 33 13.79 43.34 -4.96
N GLU A 34 15.11 43.40 -5.18
CA GLU A 34 16.10 44.28 -4.55
C GLU A 34 16.55 43.93 -3.12
N GLU A 35 17.68 43.22 -3.04
CA GLU A 35 18.98 43.76 -2.58
C GLU A 35 19.85 42.60 -2.08
N LEU A 36 20.85 42.20 -2.89
CA LEU A 36 22.24 42.03 -2.48
C LEU A 36 23.01 41.35 -3.61
N ASP A 37 23.51 42.24 -4.46
CA ASP A 37 24.58 41.97 -5.40
C ASP A 37 25.88 41.70 -4.61
N GLN A 38 26.20 40.43 -4.36
CA GLN A 38 27.59 40.01 -4.26
C GLN A 38 27.73 38.48 -4.30
N SER A 39 28.53 38.02 -5.26
CA SER A 39 29.18 36.70 -5.29
C SER A 39 28.31 35.49 -5.65
N ARG A 40 28.16 35.23 -6.95
CA ARG A 40 28.75 34.03 -7.58
C ARG A 40 28.42 33.93 -9.06
N ASN A 41 29.45 34.12 -9.87
CA ASN A 41 29.62 33.32 -11.08
C ASN A 41 29.63 31.84 -10.69
N LYS A 42 28.50 31.16 -10.83
CA LYS A 42 28.45 29.71 -10.97
C LYS A 42 27.57 29.41 -12.19
N THR A 43 28.25 29.31 -13.32
CA THR A 43 27.85 28.42 -14.41
C THR A 43 27.29 27.13 -13.80
N ALA A 44 26.03 26.84 -14.12
CA ALA A 44 25.34 25.63 -13.68
C ALA A 44 25.96 24.41 -14.39
N HIS A 45 27.12 23.97 -13.91
CA HIS A 45 27.64 22.65 -14.20
C HIS A 45 26.79 21.61 -13.46
N PRO A 46 26.42 20.49 -14.10
CA PRO A 46 25.82 19.34 -13.40
C PRO A 46 26.66 19.04 -12.17
N LEU A 47 26.03 19.06 -11.00
CA LEU A 47 26.71 18.94 -9.72
C LEU A 47 27.51 17.64 -9.72
N GLU A 48 28.83 17.74 -9.89
CA GLU A 48 29.74 16.60 -9.93
C GLU A 48 29.72 15.97 -8.53
N LEU A 49 28.85 14.96 -8.37
CA LEU A 49 28.45 14.47 -7.07
C LEU A 49 29.60 13.64 -6.51
N MET A 50 30.28 14.16 -5.48
CA MET A 50 31.44 13.48 -4.87
C MET A 50 31.14 11.99 -4.65
N PRO A 51 32.08 11.06 -4.95
CA PRO A 51 31.83 9.62 -4.94
C PRO A 51 31.13 9.12 -3.67
N LYS A 52 31.51 9.64 -2.50
CA LYS A 52 30.92 9.31 -1.19
C LYS A 52 29.43 9.68 -1.08
N LYS A 53 29.04 10.89 -1.50
CA LYS A 53 27.63 11.32 -1.51
C LYS A 53 26.81 10.49 -2.50
N SER A 54 27.41 10.09 -3.62
CA SER A 54 26.73 9.27 -4.63
C SER A 54 26.44 7.85 -4.13
N PHE A 55 27.36 7.28 -3.35
CA PHE A 55 27.18 5.98 -2.73
C PHE A 55 26.10 6.02 -1.65
N GLN A 56 26.11 7.03 -0.78
CA GLN A 56 25.11 7.21 0.26
C GLN A 56 23.70 7.38 -0.33
N LEU A 57 23.57 8.10 -1.44
CA LEU A 57 22.29 8.28 -2.13
C LEU A 57 21.76 6.96 -2.70
N LYS A 58 22.62 6.12 -3.27
CA LYS A 58 22.27 4.77 -3.71
C LYS A 58 21.86 3.87 -2.54
N LEU A 59 22.56 3.92 -1.40
CA LEU A 59 22.20 3.17 -0.20
C LEU A 59 20.85 3.60 0.37
N HIS A 60 20.59 4.91 0.45
CA HIS A 60 19.31 5.45 0.86
C HIS A 60 18.17 4.93 -0.03
N ALA A 61 18.36 4.98 -1.36
CA ALA A 61 17.40 4.46 -2.32
C ALA A 61 17.19 2.94 -2.14
N LEU A 62 18.27 2.16 -1.97
CA LEU A 62 18.19 0.72 -1.75
C LEU A 62 17.44 0.39 -0.46
N PHE A 63 17.71 1.08 0.64
CA PHE A 63 17.04 0.85 1.92
C PHE A 63 15.53 1.12 1.84
N HIS A 64 15.13 2.21 1.17
CA HIS A 64 13.72 2.54 1.00
C HIS A 64 13.01 1.64 -0.01
N TRP A 65 13.69 1.19 -1.07
CA TRP A 65 13.16 0.15 -1.94
C TRP A 65 12.93 -1.14 -1.17
N SER A 66 13.97 -1.70 -0.53
CA SER A 66 13.87 -2.96 0.21
C SER A 66 12.80 -2.88 1.31
N SER A 67 12.64 -1.73 1.95
CA SER A 67 11.59 -1.51 2.95
C SER A 67 10.20 -1.33 2.34
N PHE A 68 9.92 -0.18 1.72
CA PHE A 68 8.58 0.21 1.27
C PHE A 68 8.18 -0.45 -0.05
N GLY A 69 9.13 -0.66 -0.96
CA GLY A 69 8.90 -1.30 -2.26
C GLY A 69 8.67 -2.81 -2.15
N PHE A 70 9.34 -3.48 -1.21
CA PHE A 70 9.35 -4.94 -1.14
C PHE A 70 8.83 -5.52 0.19
N LEU A 71 9.52 -5.30 1.32
CA LEU A 71 9.22 -6.00 2.57
C LEU A 71 7.85 -5.63 3.16
N MET A 72 7.45 -4.36 3.11
CA MET A 72 6.13 -3.95 3.60
C MET A 72 4.98 -4.59 2.81
N PRO A 73 4.97 -4.55 1.46
CA PRO A 73 4.01 -5.31 0.65
C PRO A 73 4.01 -6.81 0.94
N VAL A 74 5.18 -7.43 1.05
CA VAL A 74 5.31 -8.86 1.38
C VAL A 74 4.68 -9.14 2.74
N GLY A 75 4.94 -8.31 3.75
CA GLY A 75 4.29 -8.41 5.05
C GLY A 75 2.76 -8.34 4.94
N ILE A 76 2.23 -7.42 4.13
CA ILE A 76 0.77 -7.32 3.89
C ILE A 76 0.23 -8.59 3.22
N LEU A 77 0.95 -9.15 2.23
CA LEU A 77 0.59 -10.42 1.60
C LEU A 77 0.55 -11.57 2.61
N LEU A 78 1.56 -11.69 3.47
CA LEU A 78 1.67 -12.76 4.47
C LEU A 78 0.49 -12.75 5.46
N VAL A 79 0.13 -11.59 6.02
CA VAL A 79 -1.03 -11.49 6.92
C VAL A 79 -2.35 -11.73 6.19
N ARG A 80 -2.42 -11.36 4.90
CA ARG A 80 -3.58 -11.64 4.06
C ARG A 80 -3.73 -13.13 3.78
N MET A 81 -2.65 -13.83 3.46
CA MET A 81 -2.63 -15.30 3.32
C MET A 81 -3.01 -16.00 4.63
N SER A 82 -2.51 -15.49 5.77
CA SER A 82 -2.88 -15.98 7.11
C SER A 82 -4.39 -15.95 7.30
N SER A 83 -5.06 -14.86 6.88
CA SER A 83 -6.53 -14.72 6.98
C SER A 83 -7.34 -15.73 6.14
N LYS A 84 -6.73 -16.32 5.11
CA LYS A 84 -7.37 -17.32 4.23
C LYS A 84 -7.02 -18.76 4.61
N SER A 85 -6.02 -18.97 5.46
CA SER A 85 -5.58 -20.31 5.85
C SER A 85 -6.56 -20.98 6.81
N LYS A 86 -6.80 -22.28 6.61
CA LYS A 86 -7.62 -23.11 7.51
C LYS A 86 -6.80 -23.77 8.63
N SER A 87 -5.48 -23.81 8.49
CA SER A 87 -4.59 -24.47 9.45
C SER A 87 -4.10 -23.49 10.52
N GLY A 88 -4.42 -23.75 11.79
CA GLY A 88 -4.00 -22.91 12.92
C GLY A 88 -2.48 -22.72 13.01
N ARG A 89 -1.69 -23.76 12.66
CA ARG A 89 -0.23 -23.69 12.59
C ARG A 89 0.23 -22.72 11.49
N CYS A 90 -0.35 -22.85 10.29
CA CYS A 90 -0.04 -21.99 9.15
C CYS A 90 -0.40 -20.52 9.43
N ILE A 91 -1.57 -20.27 10.03
CA ILE A 91 -1.99 -18.92 10.48
C ILE A 91 -0.91 -18.28 11.36
N ARG A 92 -0.41 -19.04 12.35
CA ARG A 92 0.60 -18.58 13.30
C ARG A 92 1.93 -18.28 12.61
N VAL A 93 2.43 -19.19 11.78
CA VAL A 93 3.68 -19.02 11.03
C VAL A 93 3.61 -17.77 10.15
N LEU A 94 2.56 -17.65 9.33
CA LEU A 94 2.39 -16.49 8.43
C LEU A 94 2.26 -15.18 9.20
N PHE A 95 1.64 -15.19 10.39
CA PHE A 95 1.58 -14.02 11.25
C PHE A 95 2.96 -13.62 11.79
N TYR A 96 3.79 -14.57 12.23
CA TYR A 96 5.17 -14.26 12.64
C TYR A 96 6.03 -13.79 11.47
N CYS A 97 5.92 -14.41 10.29
CA CYS A 97 6.59 -13.94 9.09
C CYS A 97 6.19 -12.49 8.75
N HIS A 98 4.90 -12.15 8.87
CA HIS A 98 4.45 -10.76 8.75
C HIS A 98 5.17 -9.86 9.75
N VAL A 99 5.16 -10.17 11.05
CA VAL A 99 5.81 -9.33 12.08
C VAL A 99 7.30 -9.16 11.80
N ILE A 100 8.02 -10.25 11.52
CA ILE A 100 9.46 -10.22 11.22
C ILE A 100 9.75 -9.37 9.98
N SER A 101 8.98 -9.55 8.90
CA SER A 101 9.14 -8.74 7.68
C SER A 101 8.90 -7.25 7.94
N GLN A 102 7.92 -6.89 8.77
CA GLN A 102 7.64 -5.49 9.10
C GLN A 102 8.69 -4.87 10.01
N ILE A 103 9.24 -5.64 10.97
CA ILE A 103 10.37 -5.17 11.79
C ILE A 103 11.57 -4.89 10.89
N ALA A 104 11.93 -5.82 9.99
CA ALA A 104 13.02 -5.62 9.04
C ALA A 104 12.79 -4.40 8.14
N ALA A 105 11.56 -4.22 7.64
CA ALA A 105 11.21 -3.05 6.84
C ALA A 105 11.39 -1.73 7.61
N VAL A 106 10.90 -1.65 8.85
CA VAL A 106 11.03 -0.46 9.71
C VAL A 106 12.49 -0.15 10.01
N LEU A 107 13.31 -1.17 10.29
CA LEU A 107 14.75 -0.98 10.54
C LEU A 107 15.47 -0.44 9.29
N LEU A 108 15.19 -0.99 8.10
CA LEU A 108 15.76 -0.51 6.85
C LEU A 108 15.32 0.93 6.53
N ALA A 109 14.03 1.25 6.67
CA ALA A 109 13.53 2.61 6.48
C ALA A 109 14.16 3.59 7.47
N THR A 110 14.35 3.18 8.73
CA THR A 110 15.03 3.99 9.75
C THR A 110 16.48 4.24 9.37
N GLY A 111 17.19 3.23 8.88
CA GLY A 111 18.54 3.39 8.31
C GLY A 111 18.56 4.37 7.13
N GLY A 112 17.55 4.31 6.26
CA GLY A 112 17.44 5.20 5.09
C GLY A 112 17.23 6.66 5.51
N VAL A 113 16.38 6.90 6.50
CA VAL A 113 16.18 8.23 7.10
C VAL A 113 17.44 8.71 7.80
N ALA A 114 18.11 7.86 8.59
CA ALA A 114 19.36 8.21 9.24
C ALA A 114 20.44 8.62 8.22
N LEU A 115 20.56 7.89 7.10
CA LEU A 115 21.44 8.27 5.99
C LEU A 115 21.09 9.66 5.44
N SER A 116 19.80 9.97 5.28
CA SER A 116 19.34 11.27 4.78
C SER A 116 19.65 12.41 5.75
N VAL A 117 19.38 12.22 7.03
CA VAL A 117 19.61 13.24 8.07
C VAL A 117 21.09 13.53 8.24
N MET A 118 21.94 12.49 8.23
CA MET A 118 23.37 12.64 8.50
C MET A 118 24.17 13.17 7.31
N ASN A 119 23.72 12.95 6.08
CA ASN A 119 24.57 13.13 4.91
C ASN A 119 24.00 14.04 3.81
N PHE A 120 22.69 14.34 3.83
CA PHE A 120 22.05 15.11 2.76
C PHE A 120 21.53 16.46 3.26
N GLU A 121 21.36 17.39 2.32
CA GLU A 121 20.72 18.67 2.58
C GLU A 121 19.21 18.49 2.66
N ASN A 122 18.65 18.67 3.85
CA ASN A 122 17.24 18.51 4.13
C ASN A 122 16.53 19.87 4.09
N SER A 123 16.48 20.50 2.90
CA SER A 123 15.79 21.79 2.71
C SER A 123 14.27 21.69 2.62
N PHE A 124 13.72 20.47 2.52
CA PHE A 124 12.28 20.16 2.44
C PHE A 124 11.52 20.90 1.33
N SER A 125 12.25 21.44 0.36
CA SER A 125 11.72 22.12 -0.83
C SER A 125 11.03 21.14 -1.80
N ASN A 126 11.46 19.88 -1.81
CA ASN A 126 10.90 18.83 -2.64
C ASN A 126 9.77 18.06 -1.91
N SER A 127 8.70 17.73 -2.64
CA SER A 127 7.62 16.88 -2.14
C SER A 127 8.10 15.52 -1.61
N HIS A 128 9.13 14.91 -2.23
CA HIS A 128 9.72 13.65 -1.76
C HIS A 128 10.18 13.71 -0.30
N GLN A 129 10.84 14.81 0.10
CA GLN A 129 11.35 14.98 1.47
C GLN A 129 10.20 15.21 2.46
N ARG A 130 9.20 16.04 2.09
CA ARG A 130 8.05 16.33 2.95
C ARG A 130 7.17 15.09 3.18
N VAL A 131 6.85 14.38 2.09
CA VAL A 131 6.09 13.14 2.14
C VAL A 131 6.87 12.06 2.88
N GLY A 132 8.18 11.94 2.63
CA GLY A 132 9.05 11.00 3.32
C GLY A 132 9.09 11.21 4.84
N LEU A 133 9.15 12.46 5.31
CA LEU A 133 9.12 12.77 6.74
C LEU A 133 7.77 12.41 7.38
N ALA A 134 6.65 12.78 6.74
CA ALA A 134 5.33 12.43 7.23
C ALA A 134 5.12 10.89 7.26
N LEU A 135 5.55 10.22 6.19
CA LEU A 135 5.51 8.77 6.06
C LEU A 135 6.30 8.08 7.19
N TYR A 136 7.48 8.60 7.55
CA TYR A 136 8.29 8.06 8.64
C TYR A 136 7.55 8.09 9.99
N GLY A 137 6.83 9.17 10.29
CA GLY A 137 6.00 9.27 11.48
C GLY A 137 4.87 8.24 11.50
N PHE A 138 4.10 8.14 10.41
CA PHE A 138 3.00 7.17 10.30
C PHE A 138 3.48 5.70 10.26
N MET A 139 4.67 5.46 9.72
CA MET A 139 5.30 4.14 9.74
C MET A 139 5.54 3.67 11.18
N TRP A 140 6.02 4.53 12.08
CA TRP A 140 6.21 4.16 13.49
C TRP A 140 4.91 4.02 14.27
N LEU A 141 3.83 4.70 13.84
CA LEU A 141 2.51 4.52 14.42
C LEU A 141 1.95 3.11 14.19
N GLN A 142 2.30 2.45 13.07
CA GLN A 142 1.86 1.09 12.74
C GLN A 142 2.23 0.03 13.80
N PRO A 143 3.51 -0.15 14.18
CA PRO A 143 3.88 -1.12 15.22
C PRO A 143 3.33 -0.73 16.60
N LEU A 144 3.21 0.55 16.93
CA LEU A 144 2.56 1.00 18.17
C LEU A 144 1.09 0.56 18.23
N ILE A 145 0.32 0.81 17.17
CA ILE A 145 -1.05 0.31 17.04
C ILE A 145 -1.06 -1.23 17.08
N GLY A 146 -0.11 -1.87 16.41
CA GLY A 146 0.07 -3.32 16.40
C GLY A 146 0.27 -3.92 17.79
N PHE A 147 1.02 -3.24 18.66
CA PHE A 147 1.28 -3.64 20.04
C PHE A 147 0.02 -3.60 20.90
N PHE A 148 -0.82 -2.57 20.74
CA PHE A 148 -2.10 -2.43 21.44
C PHE A 148 -3.24 -3.25 20.82
N ARG A 149 -2.93 -4.41 20.23
CA ARG A 149 -3.91 -5.30 19.58
C ARG A 149 -4.89 -5.87 20.62
N PRO A 150 -6.21 -5.58 20.52
CA PRO A 150 -7.20 -6.09 21.47
C PRO A 150 -7.42 -7.60 21.34
N GLU A 151 -7.87 -8.25 22.42
CA GLU A 151 -8.24 -9.67 22.45
C GLU A 151 -9.37 -10.01 21.46
N ARG A 152 -9.53 -11.29 21.13
CA ARG A 152 -10.61 -11.75 20.24
C ARG A 152 -11.97 -11.62 20.94
N GLY A 153 -13.01 -11.27 20.19
CA GLY A 153 -14.39 -11.19 20.68
C GLY A 153 -14.85 -9.80 21.15
N VAL A 154 -13.94 -8.84 21.39
CA VAL A 154 -14.34 -7.48 21.79
C VAL A 154 -14.63 -6.59 20.58
N LYS A 155 -15.64 -5.71 20.70
CA LYS A 155 -16.03 -4.75 19.63
C LYS A 155 -14.85 -3.86 19.19
N ALA A 156 -13.99 -3.47 20.14
CA ALA A 156 -12.79 -2.68 19.88
C ALA A 156 -11.84 -3.34 18.86
N ARG A 157 -11.81 -4.68 18.77
CA ARG A 157 -10.95 -5.40 17.82
C ARG A 157 -11.33 -5.13 16.36
N SER A 158 -12.61 -4.96 16.06
CA SER A 158 -13.06 -4.66 14.70
C SER A 158 -12.58 -3.26 14.26
N LEU A 159 -12.71 -2.27 15.15
CA LEU A 159 -12.23 -0.91 14.89
C LEU A 159 -10.71 -0.86 14.78
N TRP A 160 -9.99 -1.54 15.69
CA TRP A 160 -8.55 -1.70 15.63
C TRP A 160 -8.10 -2.34 14.32
N TYR A 161 -8.73 -3.45 13.91
CA TYR A 161 -8.38 -4.16 12.69
C TYR A 161 -8.55 -3.28 11.46
N PHE A 162 -9.69 -2.61 11.33
CA PHE A 162 -9.95 -1.70 10.23
C PHE A 162 -8.94 -0.56 10.18
N SER A 163 -8.67 0.09 11.32
CA SER A 163 -7.77 1.24 11.40
C SER A 163 -6.32 0.83 11.12
N HIS A 164 -5.85 -0.26 11.71
CA HIS A 164 -4.50 -0.80 11.50
C HIS A 164 -4.30 -1.22 10.03
N TRP A 165 -5.27 -1.96 9.47
CA TRP A 165 -5.25 -2.36 8.07
C TRP A 165 -5.24 -1.17 7.11
N LEU A 166 -6.16 -0.21 7.29
CA LEU A 166 -6.29 0.95 6.41
C LEU A 166 -5.03 1.81 6.44
N LEU A 167 -4.54 2.14 7.63
CA LEU A 167 -3.30 2.90 7.78
C LEU A 167 -2.12 2.11 7.19
N GLY A 168 -2.09 0.77 7.31
CA GLY A 168 -0.98 -0.06 6.85
C GLY A 168 -0.89 -0.09 5.33
N VAL A 169 -2.03 -0.26 4.66
CA VAL A 169 -2.12 -0.15 3.20
C VAL A 169 -1.77 1.26 2.74
N THR A 170 -2.22 2.30 3.47
CA THR A 170 -1.92 3.70 3.13
C THR A 170 -0.43 4.01 3.22
N VAL A 171 0.23 3.61 4.32
CA VAL A 171 1.69 3.75 4.50
C VAL A 171 2.45 3.01 3.40
N CYS A 172 2.04 1.78 3.09
CA CYS A 172 2.66 1.00 2.03
C CYS A 172 2.55 1.66 0.66
N ALA A 173 1.33 2.04 0.24
CA ALA A 173 1.09 2.68 -1.05
C ALA A 173 1.81 4.04 -1.16
N THR A 174 1.75 4.86 -0.11
CA THR A 174 2.45 6.15 -0.05
C THR A 174 3.96 5.96 -0.07
N GLY A 175 4.48 4.91 0.59
CA GLY A 175 5.89 4.54 0.56
C GLY A 175 6.39 4.17 -0.84
N ILE A 176 5.65 3.31 -1.55
CA ILE A 176 5.95 2.97 -2.95
C ILE A 176 5.95 4.24 -3.82
N ALA A 177 4.91 5.06 -3.72
CA ALA A 177 4.85 6.33 -4.45
C ALA A 177 6.04 7.25 -4.12
N ASN A 178 6.44 7.30 -2.84
CA ASN A 178 7.57 8.10 -2.42
C ASN A 178 8.90 7.57 -3.00
N VAL A 179 9.08 6.25 -3.15
CA VAL A 179 10.24 5.67 -3.85
C VAL A 179 10.29 6.11 -5.31
N TYR A 180 9.16 6.11 -6.04
CA TYR A 180 9.11 6.64 -7.41
C TYR A 180 9.48 8.12 -7.49
N THR A 181 8.95 8.95 -6.59
CA THR A 181 9.34 10.38 -6.55
C THR A 181 10.81 10.58 -6.20
N GLY A 182 11.39 9.69 -5.38
CA GLY A 182 12.82 9.66 -5.07
C GLY A 182 13.68 9.32 -6.28
N LEU A 183 13.29 8.32 -7.07
CA LEU A 183 13.95 7.98 -8.34
C LEU A 183 13.89 9.14 -9.34
N ARG A 184 12.74 9.81 -9.47
CA ARG A 184 12.61 11.01 -10.30
C ARG A 184 13.53 12.14 -9.82
N THR A 185 13.54 12.41 -8.52
CA THR A 185 14.42 13.41 -7.91
C THR A 185 15.90 13.09 -8.15
N TYR A 186 16.27 11.81 -8.04
CA TYR A 186 17.63 11.35 -8.34
C TYR A 186 18.01 11.63 -9.80
N HIS A 187 17.10 11.35 -10.75
CA HIS A 187 17.32 11.65 -12.16
C HIS A 187 17.50 13.15 -12.40
N GLU A 188 16.62 13.99 -11.87
CA GLU A 188 16.69 15.46 -12.00
C GLU A 188 17.99 16.03 -11.44
N ARG A 189 18.49 15.47 -10.33
CA ARG A 189 19.69 15.97 -9.64
C ARG A 189 21.01 15.46 -10.23
N THR A 190 21.02 14.27 -10.81
CA THR A 190 22.25 13.60 -11.26
C THR A 190 22.35 13.42 -12.77
N THR A 191 21.27 13.72 -13.50
CA THR A 191 21.07 13.46 -14.93
C THR A 191 21.32 12.00 -15.35
N LYS A 192 21.46 11.07 -14.40
CA LYS A 192 21.66 9.65 -14.66
C LYS A 192 20.33 8.97 -14.95
N SER A 193 20.32 8.06 -15.92
CA SER A 193 19.11 7.30 -16.25
C SER A 193 18.67 6.43 -15.07
N VAL A 194 17.39 6.51 -14.74
CA VAL A 194 16.72 5.68 -13.73
C VAL A 194 15.71 4.72 -14.36
N SER A 195 15.67 4.64 -15.70
CA SER A 195 14.64 3.89 -16.43
C SER A 195 14.63 2.41 -16.06
N LEU A 196 15.80 1.75 -16.03
CA LEU A 196 15.91 0.35 -15.63
C LEU A 196 15.41 0.10 -14.20
N TRP A 197 15.82 0.94 -13.25
CA TRP A 197 15.41 0.83 -11.85
C TRP A 197 13.90 1.06 -11.68
N THR A 198 13.35 2.04 -12.40
CA THR A 198 11.92 2.32 -12.42
C THR A 198 11.13 1.15 -13.01
N GLY A 199 11.62 0.55 -14.10
CA GLY A 199 11.02 -0.62 -14.72
C GLY A 199 11.01 -1.83 -13.77
N LEU A 200 12.14 -2.13 -13.13
CA LEU A 200 12.26 -3.21 -12.15
C LEU A 200 11.29 -3.03 -10.97
N LEU A 201 11.25 -1.83 -10.37
CA LEU A 201 10.30 -1.52 -9.29
C LEU A 201 8.84 -1.70 -9.75
N THR A 202 8.53 -1.28 -10.98
CA THR A 202 7.17 -1.40 -11.54
C THR A 202 6.76 -2.85 -11.75
N VAL A 203 7.65 -3.68 -12.30
CA VAL A 203 7.41 -5.11 -12.46
C VAL A 203 7.22 -5.78 -11.09
N GLU A 204 8.09 -5.49 -10.12
CA GLU A 204 8.00 -6.00 -8.75
C GLU A 204 6.66 -5.65 -8.09
N VAL A 205 6.30 -4.37 -8.07
CA VAL A 205 5.04 -3.88 -7.49
C VAL A 205 3.83 -4.47 -8.21
N SER A 206 3.89 -4.62 -9.53
CA SER A 206 2.82 -5.25 -10.32
C SER A 206 2.62 -6.71 -9.97
N ILE A 207 3.71 -7.47 -9.78
CA ILE A 207 3.65 -8.87 -9.34
C ILE A 207 3.06 -8.94 -7.92
N LEU A 208 3.51 -8.10 -7.00
CA LEU A 208 3.01 -8.06 -5.62
C LEU A 208 1.52 -7.71 -5.57
N ALA A 209 1.08 -6.74 -6.38
CA ALA A 209 -0.32 -6.36 -6.53
C ALA A 209 -1.16 -7.48 -7.14
N PHE A 210 -0.65 -8.15 -8.17
CA PHE A 210 -1.30 -9.32 -8.77
C PHE A 210 -1.46 -10.45 -7.74
N LEU A 211 -0.41 -10.79 -6.99
CA LEU A 211 -0.48 -11.78 -5.92
C LEU A 211 -1.49 -11.39 -4.83
N TYR A 212 -1.57 -10.10 -4.48
CA TYR A 212 -2.54 -9.60 -3.52
C TYR A 212 -3.98 -9.87 -3.97
N LEU A 213 -4.29 -9.58 -5.24
CA LEU A 213 -5.60 -9.85 -5.83
C LEU A 213 -5.87 -11.35 -5.96
N LEU A 214 -4.86 -12.13 -6.36
CA LEU A 214 -4.94 -13.57 -6.55
C LEU A 214 -5.33 -14.28 -5.24
N ILE A 215 -4.76 -13.87 -4.10
CA ILE A 215 -5.08 -14.45 -2.78
C ILE A 215 -6.58 -14.35 -2.47
N ASP A 216 -7.24 -13.27 -2.88
CA ASP A 216 -8.67 -13.12 -2.61
C ASP A 216 -9.53 -14.05 -3.47
N ARG A 217 -9.17 -14.20 -4.75
CA ARG A 217 -9.93 -14.98 -5.74
C ARG A 217 -9.55 -16.46 -5.77
N TRP A 218 -8.44 -16.86 -5.17
CA TRP A 218 -7.93 -18.24 -5.20
C TRP A 218 -9.00 -19.28 -4.84
N SER A 219 -9.70 -19.08 -3.72
CA SER A 219 -10.73 -20.03 -3.26
C SER A 219 -11.96 -20.06 -4.18
N TYR A 220 -12.27 -18.97 -4.88
CA TYR A 220 -13.33 -18.94 -5.87
C TYR A 220 -12.94 -19.70 -7.14
N MET A 221 -11.75 -19.45 -7.68
CA MET A 221 -11.25 -20.14 -8.88
C MET A 221 -11.16 -21.65 -8.68
N MET A 222 -10.63 -22.09 -7.54
CA MET A 222 -10.55 -23.52 -7.21
C MET A 222 -11.94 -24.18 -7.14
N LYS A 223 -12.98 -23.47 -6.70
CA LYS A 223 -14.35 -24.00 -6.67
C LYS A 223 -14.95 -24.19 -8.07
N GLN A 224 -14.60 -23.34 -9.04
CA GLN A 224 -15.10 -23.45 -10.41
C GLN A 224 -14.56 -24.71 -11.12
N GLY A 225 -13.33 -25.11 -10.83
CA GLY A 225 -12.73 -26.34 -11.38
C GLY A 225 -13.28 -27.65 -10.82
N HIS A 226 -14.15 -27.62 -9.81
CA HIS A 226 -14.70 -28.80 -9.13
C HIS A 226 -16.23 -28.92 -9.28
N LEU A 227 -16.85 -28.30 -10.30
CA LEU A 227 -18.26 -28.54 -10.56
C LEU A 227 -18.49 -30.02 -10.87
N PRO A 228 -19.34 -30.74 -10.12
CA PRO A 228 -19.71 -32.10 -10.48
C PRO A 228 -20.44 -32.04 -11.82
N VAL A 229 -20.01 -32.89 -12.77
CA VAL A 229 -20.67 -33.10 -14.06
C VAL A 229 -22.14 -33.52 -13.92
N GLU A 230 -22.60 -33.87 -12.72
CA GLU A 230 -23.96 -34.36 -12.43
C GLU A 230 -25.08 -33.32 -12.65
N GLN A 231 -24.78 -32.03 -12.84
CA GLN A 231 -25.80 -31.02 -13.11
C GLN A 231 -26.17 -30.88 -14.61
N LEU A 232 -25.62 -31.73 -15.48
CA LEU A 232 -25.95 -31.81 -16.92
C LEU A 232 -26.95 -32.93 -17.27
N ARG A 233 -27.49 -33.67 -16.29
CA ARG A 233 -28.64 -34.55 -16.56
C ARG A 233 -29.94 -33.78 -16.38
N PRO A 234 -30.79 -33.65 -17.43
CA PRO A 234 -32.17 -33.22 -17.23
C PRO A 234 -32.81 -34.24 -16.29
N THR A 235 -33.08 -33.84 -15.06
CA THR A 235 -33.89 -34.64 -14.14
C THR A 235 -35.31 -34.53 -14.66
N ASP A 236 -35.72 -35.51 -15.45
CA ASP A 236 -37.11 -35.73 -15.82
C ASP A 236 -37.88 -36.18 -14.57
N ASN A 237 -38.20 -35.21 -13.72
CA ASN A 237 -39.00 -35.41 -12.53
C ASN A 237 -40.33 -34.68 -12.70
N HIS A 238 -41.30 -35.45 -13.20
CA HIS A 238 -42.73 -35.38 -12.93
C HIS A 238 -43.19 -34.08 -12.23
N ARG A 239 -43.73 -33.14 -13.01
CA ARG A 239 -44.48 -31.98 -12.50
C ARG A 239 -45.69 -32.48 -11.70
N THR A 240 -45.59 -32.48 -10.38
CA THR A 240 -46.77 -32.44 -9.51
C THR A 240 -47.30 -31.02 -9.53
N TYR A 241 -48.41 -30.80 -10.24
CA TYR A 241 -49.08 -29.51 -10.27
C TYR A 241 -49.63 -29.15 -8.88
N PRO A 242 -49.57 -27.87 -8.46
CA PRO A 242 -50.19 -27.42 -7.23
C PRO A 242 -51.71 -27.67 -7.31
N THR A 243 -52.29 -28.14 -6.21
CA THR A 243 -53.70 -28.53 -6.03
C THR A 243 -54.72 -27.45 -6.40
N THR A 244 -54.28 -26.21 -6.57
CA THR A 244 -55.09 -25.07 -7.04
C THR A 244 -55.45 -25.16 -8.52
N LEU A 245 -54.59 -25.75 -9.37
CA LEU A 245 -54.85 -25.86 -10.82
C LEU A 245 -55.93 -26.91 -11.15
N ARG A 246 -56.12 -27.90 -10.27
CA ARG A 246 -57.16 -28.94 -10.43
C ARG A 246 -58.58 -28.41 -10.23
N LYS A 247 -58.78 -27.36 -9.41
CA LYS A 247 -60.10 -26.75 -9.20
C LYS A 247 -60.55 -25.89 -10.37
N GLU A 248 -59.63 -25.14 -10.97
CA GLU A 248 -59.92 -24.29 -12.14
C GLU A 248 -60.30 -25.12 -13.38
N LEU A 249 -59.65 -26.26 -13.60
CA LEU A 249 -59.95 -27.16 -14.73
C LEU A 249 -61.25 -27.97 -14.56
N GLY A 250 -61.81 -28.07 -13.35
CA GLY A 250 -63.10 -28.73 -13.11
C GLY A 250 -64.32 -27.83 -13.32
N MET A 251 -64.13 -26.51 -13.34
CA MET A 251 -65.22 -25.53 -13.51
C MET A 251 -65.42 -25.08 -14.96
N VAL A 252 -64.55 -25.50 -15.88
CA VAL A 252 -64.64 -25.16 -17.32
C VAL A 252 -65.38 -26.25 -18.11
N GLN A 253 -65.88 -27.30 -17.44
CA GLN A 253 -66.55 -28.42 -18.09
C GLN A 253 -67.93 -28.76 -17.51
N GLU A 254 -68.67 -27.73 -17.10
CA GLU A 254 -70.14 -27.75 -17.05
C GLU A 254 -70.73 -26.65 -17.93
#